data_AF-A0A945SGT1-F1
#
_entry.id   AF-A0A945SGT1-F1
#
_cell.length_a   1.000
_cell.length_b   1.000
_cell.length_c   1.000
_cell.angle_alpha   90.00
_cell.angle_beta   90.00
_cell.angle_gamma   90.00
#
_symmetry.space_group_name_H-M   'P 1'
#
loop_
_entity.id
_entity.type
_entity.pdbx_description
1 polymer ?
#
loop_
_entity_poly.entity_id
_entity_poly.type
_entity_poly.pdbx_seq_one_letter_code
_entity_poly.pdbx_strand_id
1 'polypeptide(L)'
;MLRLLLSSRWLGYLALAVVFAAIASLLGLWQWDRRDQAVSAMDKVERNYDAPEAQLSEFLPLSVFTEGDEWRPVVMQGEYVVEEQILVRTRPRSGQVGFAILVPLRTQSTTIIVDRGWIPTGSASDQPDRIPLPPEGTVSVTGRLKPGEPTLSGRGAPEGQLPSIDLSAMQELTASRIVEEFYVSLSTEDPSPQFTPLPLEKPVLDEGPHLSYAFQWFVFALMGFFAYFWLLREEYRTEQGVEKKELRK
;
A
#
# COMPACT_ATOMS: atom_id res chain seq x y z
N MET A 1 28.00 42.79 14.74
CA MET A 1 27.53 41.40 14.48
C MET A 1 27.26 40.63 15.77
N LEU A 2 28.25 40.35 16.64
CA LEU A 2 28.03 39.60 17.90
C LEU A 2 27.01 40.23 18.86
N ARG A 3 26.98 41.57 18.97
CA ARG A 3 26.00 42.31 19.79
C ARG A 3 24.55 42.16 19.28
N LEU A 4 24.37 42.05 17.96
CA LEU A 4 23.05 41.84 17.35
C LEU A 4 22.56 40.41 17.59
N LEU A 5 23.44 39.43 17.37
CA LEU A 5 23.19 38.01 17.61
C LEU A 5 22.69 37.73 19.04
N LEU A 6 23.25 38.42 20.04
CA LEU A 6 22.91 38.26 21.45
C LEU A 6 21.67 39.05 21.89
N SER A 7 21.02 39.81 21.00
CA SER A 7 19.78 40.49 21.35
C SER A 7 18.61 39.48 21.43
N SER A 8 17.68 39.69 22.36
CA SER A 8 16.54 38.79 22.57
C SER A 8 15.69 38.57 21.30
N ARG A 9 15.61 39.59 20.42
CA ARG A 9 14.93 39.50 19.13
C ARG A 9 15.62 38.49 18.19
N TRP A 10 16.93 38.61 17.99
CA TRP A 10 17.68 37.73 17.09
C TRP A 10 17.85 36.32 17.65
N LEU A 11 17.88 36.16 18.98
CA LEU A 11 17.78 34.85 19.63
C LEU A 11 16.40 34.22 19.38
N GLY A 12 15.32 35.00 19.42
CA GLY A 12 13.97 34.53 19.07
C GLY A 12 13.87 34.04 17.61
N TYR A 13 14.43 34.80 16.66
CA TYR A 13 14.48 34.38 15.25
C TYR A 13 15.36 33.15 15.02
N LEU A 14 16.48 33.03 15.75
CA LEU A 14 17.31 31.83 15.69
C LEU A 14 16.55 30.61 16.21
N ALA A 15 15.88 30.73 17.36
CA ALA A 15 15.07 29.67 17.92
C ALA A 15 13.95 29.25 16.95
N LEU A 16 13.28 30.21 16.31
CA LEU A 16 12.29 29.93 15.28
C LEU A 16 12.90 29.17 14.08
N ALA A 17 14.06 29.61 13.58
CA ALA A 17 14.75 28.94 12.48
C ALA A 17 15.15 27.50 12.85
N VAL A 18 15.61 27.27 14.08
CA VAL A 18 15.94 25.94 14.61
C VAL A 18 14.69 25.06 14.69
N VAL A 19 13.59 25.55 15.25
CA VAL A 19 12.33 24.80 15.33
C VAL A 19 11.80 24.46 13.93
N PHE A 20 11.81 25.43 13.02
CA PHE A 20 11.41 25.23 11.63
C PHE A 20 12.27 24.16 10.94
N ALA A 21 13.59 24.25 11.06
CA ALA A 21 14.52 23.29 10.48
C ALA A 21 14.34 21.88 11.08
N ALA A 22 14.06 21.78 12.39
CA ALA A 22 13.76 20.51 13.04
C ALA A 22 12.49 19.88 12.49
N ILE A 23 11.39 20.65 12.37
CA ILE A 23 10.12 20.17 11.78
C ILE A 23 10.34 19.75 10.33
N ALA A 24 11.00 20.58 9.52
CA ALA A 24 11.28 20.26 8.13
C ALA A 24 12.11 18.98 8.02
N SER A 25 13.13 18.80 8.86
CA SER A 25 13.95 17.58 8.86
C SER A 25 13.15 16.35 9.27
N LEU A 26 12.24 16.45 10.24
CA LEU A 26 11.34 15.36 10.63
C LEU A 26 10.40 14.96 9.49
N LEU A 27 9.88 15.93 8.75
CA LEU A 27 9.06 15.67 7.55
C LEU A 27 9.89 15.03 6.42
N GLY A 28 11.15 15.45 6.27
CA GLY A 28 12.09 14.82 5.34
C GLY A 28 12.36 13.36 5.67
N LEU A 29 12.60 13.04 6.95
CA LEU A 29 12.77 11.66 7.43
C LEU A 29 11.50 10.82 7.26
N TRP A 30 10.33 11.41 7.50
CA TRP A 30 9.06 10.72 7.27
C TRP A 30 8.85 10.37 5.80
N GLN A 31 9.18 11.28 4.87
CA GLN A 31 9.12 10.98 3.44
C GLN A 31 10.15 9.92 3.02
N TRP A 32 11.31 9.91 3.65
CA TRP A 32 12.30 8.85 3.45
C TRP A 32 11.78 7.47 3.87
N ASP A 33 11.18 7.37 5.06
CA ASP A 33 10.54 6.13 5.54
C ASP A 33 9.44 5.62 4.59
N ARG A 34 8.61 6.54 4.06
CA ARG A 34 7.61 6.19 3.03
C ARG A 34 8.23 5.64 1.76
N ARG A 35 9.36 6.21 1.33
CA ARG A 35 10.12 5.69 0.19
C ARG A 35 10.62 4.27 0.48
N ASP A 36 11.23 4.04 1.64
CA ASP A 36 11.77 2.73 1.98
C ASP A 36 10.68 1.65 2.05
N GLN A 37 9.48 1.99 2.52
CA GLN A 37 8.29 1.12 2.44
C GLN A 37 7.92 0.79 0.99
N ALA A 38 7.87 1.79 0.11
CA ALA A 38 7.54 1.60 -1.31
C ALA A 38 8.59 0.71 -2.01
N VAL A 39 9.88 0.98 -1.79
CA VAL A 39 10.98 0.18 -2.33
C VAL A 39 10.92 -1.26 -1.83
N SER A 40 10.67 -1.47 -0.54
CA SER A 40 10.53 -2.83 0.02
C SER A 40 9.38 -3.61 -0.63
N ALA A 41 8.23 -2.97 -0.87
CA ALA A 41 7.12 -3.60 -1.60
C ALA A 41 7.48 -3.92 -3.06
N MET A 42 8.18 -3.01 -3.74
CA MET A 42 8.67 -3.23 -5.10
C MET A 42 9.65 -4.40 -5.18
N ASP A 43 10.61 -4.47 -4.26
CA ASP A 43 11.60 -5.55 -4.19
C ASP A 43 10.93 -6.92 -4.04
N LYS A 44 9.84 -7.02 -3.28
CA LYS A 44 9.05 -8.26 -3.18
C LYS A 44 8.44 -8.63 -4.52
N VAL A 45 7.81 -7.69 -5.21
CA VAL A 45 7.21 -7.92 -6.54
C VAL A 45 8.28 -8.30 -7.56
N GLU A 46 9.41 -7.58 -7.63
CA GLU A 46 10.49 -7.89 -8.58
C GLU A 46 11.10 -9.27 -8.34
N ARG A 47 11.30 -9.65 -7.08
CA ARG A 47 11.89 -10.93 -6.71
C ARG A 47 10.95 -12.11 -6.93
N ASN A 48 9.66 -11.92 -6.64
CA ASN A 48 8.72 -13.04 -6.54
C ASN A 48 7.78 -13.13 -7.73
N TYR A 49 7.29 -12.04 -8.30
CA TYR A 49 6.12 -12.05 -9.20
C TYR A 49 6.30 -12.94 -10.43
N ASP A 50 7.53 -13.02 -10.95
CA ASP A 50 7.90 -13.81 -12.14
C ASP A 50 8.84 -14.99 -11.79
N ALA A 51 8.94 -15.35 -10.51
CA ALA A 51 9.72 -16.50 -10.07
C ALA A 51 9.09 -17.83 -10.53
N PRO A 52 9.84 -18.95 -10.58
CA PRO A 52 9.28 -20.26 -10.89
C PRO A 52 8.17 -20.64 -9.90
N GLU A 53 7.11 -21.25 -10.44
CA GLU A 53 5.98 -21.78 -9.67
C GLU A 53 6.45 -22.84 -8.67
N ALA A 54 5.98 -22.72 -7.44
CA ALA A 54 6.18 -23.69 -6.37
C ALA A 54 4.86 -24.38 -6.02
N GLN A 55 4.91 -25.56 -5.42
CA GLN A 55 3.69 -26.21 -4.94
C GLN A 55 3.18 -25.46 -3.70
N LEU A 56 1.86 -25.24 -3.58
CA LEU A 56 1.28 -24.59 -2.39
C LEU A 56 1.73 -25.28 -1.08
N SER A 57 1.90 -26.61 -1.11
CA SER A 57 2.34 -27.40 0.04
C SER A 57 3.70 -27.00 0.61
N GLU A 58 4.55 -26.29 -0.16
CA GLU A 58 5.84 -25.79 0.31
C GLU A 58 5.71 -24.62 1.30
N PHE A 59 4.57 -23.92 1.28
CA PHE A 59 4.26 -22.80 2.19
C PHE A 59 3.35 -23.24 3.34
N LEU A 60 3.18 -24.56 3.50
CA LEU A 60 2.39 -25.18 4.55
C LEU A 60 3.29 -26.13 5.38
N PRO A 61 3.11 -26.21 6.72
CA PRO A 61 2.13 -25.48 7.52
C PRO A 61 2.51 -24.00 7.70
N LEU A 62 1.56 -23.23 8.22
CA LEU A 62 1.51 -21.76 8.25
C LEU A 62 2.74 -21.08 8.87
N SER A 63 3.49 -21.79 9.72
CA SER A 63 4.78 -21.35 10.26
C SER A 63 5.87 -21.12 9.21
N VAL A 64 5.66 -21.57 7.96
CA VAL A 64 6.61 -21.43 6.86
C VAL A 64 6.38 -20.14 6.06
N PHE A 65 5.14 -19.63 6.02
CA PHE A 65 4.83 -18.39 5.31
C PHE A 65 5.40 -17.17 6.03
N THR A 66 6.00 -16.28 5.26
CA THR A 66 6.53 -14.99 5.72
C THR A 66 6.04 -13.85 4.84
N GLU A 67 6.13 -12.60 5.33
CA GLU A 67 5.86 -11.43 4.49
C GLU A 67 6.77 -11.33 3.25
N GLY A 68 7.90 -12.05 3.23
CA GLY A 68 8.81 -12.13 2.10
C GLY A 68 8.30 -13.04 0.96
N ASP A 69 7.29 -13.88 1.22
CA ASP A 69 6.68 -14.79 0.24
C ASP A 69 5.53 -14.14 -0.54
N GLU A 70 5.17 -12.91 -0.19
CA GLU A 70 4.20 -12.12 -0.94
C GLU A 70 4.58 -12.05 -2.43
N TRP A 71 3.60 -12.26 -3.31
CA TRP A 71 3.73 -12.38 -4.77
C TRP A 71 4.37 -13.66 -5.29
N ARG A 72 4.73 -14.63 -4.44
CA ARG A 72 5.31 -15.90 -4.89
C ARG A 72 4.30 -16.73 -5.69
N PRO A 73 4.63 -17.20 -6.91
CA PRO A 73 3.75 -18.02 -7.72
C PRO A 73 3.62 -19.41 -7.11
N VAL A 74 2.38 -19.85 -6.94
CA VAL A 74 2.03 -21.16 -6.42
C VAL A 74 1.04 -21.86 -7.34
N VAL A 75 1.19 -23.17 -7.43
CA VAL A 75 0.25 -24.07 -8.10
C VAL A 75 -0.39 -25.00 -7.08
N MET A 76 -1.69 -25.28 -7.26
CA MET A 76 -2.47 -26.16 -6.42
C MET A 76 -3.64 -26.77 -7.18
N GLN A 77 -4.12 -27.92 -6.70
CA GLN A 77 -5.32 -28.57 -7.23
C GLN A 77 -6.36 -28.75 -6.14
N GLY A 78 -7.62 -28.56 -6.49
CA GLY A 78 -8.73 -28.69 -5.55
C GLY A 78 -10.09 -28.48 -6.22
N GLU A 79 -11.12 -28.36 -5.40
CA GLU A 79 -12.49 -28.04 -5.85
C GLU A 79 -12.96 -26.76 -5.17
N TYR A 80 -13.59 -25.87 -5.92
CA TYR A 80 -14.15 -24.64 -5.37
C TYR A 80 -15.41 -24.93 -4.55
N VAL A 81 -15.48 -24.34 -3.35
CA VAL A 81 -16.66 -24.39 -2.47
C VAL A 81 -17.51 -23.15 -2.76
N VAL A 82 -18.32 -23.23 -3.82
CA VAL A 82 -19.05 -22.08 -4.39
C VAL A 82 -20.07 -21.50 -3.41
N GLU A 83 -20.64 -22.33 -2.56
CA GLU A 83 -21.62 -21.94 -1.53
C GLU A 83 -21.03 -21.01 -0.48
N GLU A 84 -19.70 -20.99 -0.35
CA GLU A 84 -18.94 -20.17 0.60
C GLU A 84 -18.26 -18.98 -0.09
N GLN A 85 -18.69 -18.62 -1.29
CA GLN A 85 -18.19 -17.45 -2.01
C GLN A 85 -18.55 -16.15 -1.28
N ILE A 86 -17.57 -15.25 -1.14
CA ILE A 86 -17.72 -13.94 -0.51
C ILE A 86 -17.23 -12.86 -1.47
N LEU A 87 -17.92 -11.71 -1.49
CA LEU A 87 -17.48 -10.55 -2.25
C LEU A 87 -16.77 -9.53 -1.34
N VAL A 88 -15.61 -9.03 -1.75
CA VAL A 88 -15.01 -7.85 -1.08
C VAL A 88 -15.40 -6.61 -1.84
N ARG A 89 -16.12 -5.70 -1.17
CA ARG A 89 -16.69 -4.50 -1.78
C ARG A 89 -15.70 -3.34 -1.85
N THR A 90 -16.08 -2.32 -2.61
CA THR A 90 -15.34 -1.04 -2.69
C THR A 90 -13.91 -1.24 -3.24
N ARG A 91 -13.73 -2.16 -4.19
CA ARG A 91 -12.45 -2.38 -4.87
C ARG A 91 -12.34 -1.42 -6.04
N PRO A 92 -11.48 -0.39 -5.99
CA PRO A 92 -11.31 0.52 -7.11
C PRO A 92 -10.53 -0.15 -8.23
N ARG A 93 -10.93 0.11 -9.48
CA ARG A 93 -10.19 -0.27 -10.67
C ARG A 93 -10.47 0.71 -11.80
N SER A 94 -9.43 1.32 -12.35
CA SER A 94 -9.52 2.20 -13.54
C SER A 94 -10.65 3.25 -13.47
N GLY A 95 -10.82 3.89 -12.31
CA GLY A 95 -11.86 4.91 -12.08
C GLY A 95 -13.26 4.38 -11.78
N GLN A 96 -13.45 3.06 -11.73
CA GLN A 96 -14.69 2.40 -11.32
C GLN A 96 -14.54 1.75 -9.95
N VAL A 97 -15.68 1.49 -9.31
CA VAL A 97 -15.76 0.71 -8.08
C VAL A 97 -16.41 -0.63 -8.41
N GLY A 98 -15.93 -1.68 -7.76
CA GLY A 98 -16.47 -3.02 -7.91
C GLY A 98 -16.12 -3.92 -6.74
N PHE A 99 -16.06 -5.21 -7.02
CA PHE A 99 -15.93 -6.27 -6.05
C PHE A 99 -14.80 -7.23 -6.44
N ALA A 100 -14.05 -7.70 -5.44
CA ALA A 100 -13.22 -8.90 -5.59
C ALA A 100 -14.07 -10.14 -5.26
N ILE A 101 -13.87 -11.23 -6.00
CA ILE A 101 -14.59 -12.49 -5.81
C ILE A 101 -13.67 -13.45 -5.08
N LEU A 102 -13.99 -13.76 -3.83
CA LEU A 102 -13.24 -14.72 -3.04
C LEU A 102 -14.00 -16.04 -2.99
N VAL A 103 -13.34 -17.12 -3.39
CA VAL A 103 -13.91 -18.47 -3.34
C VAL A 103 -12.95 -19.40 -2.61
N PRO A 104 -13.39 -20.11 -1.56
CA PRO A 104 -12.57 -21.15 -0.94
C PRO A 104 -12.30 -22.28 -1.93
N LEU A 105 -11.05 -22.70 -2.03
CA LEU A 105 -10.62 -23.88 -2.78
C LEU A 105 -10.25 -24.98 -1.79
N ARG A 106 -11.02 -26.07 -1.78
CA ARG A 106 -10.74 -27.25 -0.98
C ARG A 106 -9.70 -28.10 -1.71
N THR A 107 -8.50 -28.13 -1.16
CA THR A 107 -7.40 -29.00 -1.62
C THR A 107 -7.40 -30.32 -0.84
N GLN A 108 -6.46 -31.21 -1.14
CA GLN A 108 -6.32 -32.47 -0.41
C GLN A 108 -5.96 -32.29 1.07
N SER A 109 -5.26 -31.20 1.43
CA SER A 109 -4.71 -31.00 2.77
C SER A 109 -5.29 -29.81 3.51
N THR A 110 -5.84 -28.81 2.81
CA THR A 110 -6.34 -27.56 3.41
C THR A 110 -7.40 -26.90 2.54
N THR A 111 -8.12 -25.92 3.09
CA THR A 111 -8.95 -25.00 2.30
C THR A 111 -8.25 -23.66 2.25
N ILE A 112 -8.07 -23.09 1.06
CA ILE A 112 -7.42 -21.78 0.88
C ILE A 112 -8.34 -20.83 0.14
N ILE A 113 -8.34 -19.56 0.52
CA ILE A 113 -9.09 -18.53 -0.20
C ILE A 113 -8.38 -18.19 -1.51
N VAL A 114 -9.14 -18.16 -2.60
CA VAL A 114 -8.67 -17.71 -3.91
C VAL A 114 -9.42 -16.43 -4.30
N ASP A 115 -8.68 -15.34 -4.51
CA ASP A 115 -9.20 -14.13 -5.16
C ASP A 115 -9.22 -14.35 -6.66
N ARG A 116 -10.40 -14.65 -7.20
CA ARG A 116 -10.63 -14.96 -8.62
C ARG A 116 -10.70 -13.73 -9.51
N GLY A 117 -10.50 -12.54 -8.95
CA GLY A 117 -10.44 -11.29 -9.70
C GLY A 117 -11.62 -10.36 -9.43
N TRP A 118 -11.80 -9.41 -10.33
CA TRP A 118 -12.63 -8.24 -10.10
C TRP A 118 -13.84 -8.17 -11.03
N ILE A 119 -14.96 -7.70 -10.51
CA ILE A 119 -16.18 -7.39 -11.26
C ILE A 119 -16.74 -6.02 -10.89
N PRO A 120 -17.32 -5.26 -11.84
CA PRO A 120 -17.85 -3.93 -11.56
C PRO A 120 -19.10 -4.00 -10.68
N THR A 121 -19.40 -2.88 -10.00
CA THR A 121 -20.74 -2.68 -9.41
C THR A 121 -21.80 -2.70 -10.50
N GLY A 122 -22.91 -3.36 -10.23
CA GLY A 122 -24.03 -3.48 -11.15
C GLY A 122 -24.93 -2.25 -11.15
N SER A 123 -26.13 -2.45 -11.68
CA SER A 123 -27.21 -1.47 -11.68
C SER A 123 -27.67 -1.08 -10.27
N ALA A 124 -27.61 -2.01 -9.32
CA ALA A 124 -27.76 -1.73 -7.89
C ALA A 124 -26.40 -1.33 -7.29
N SER A 125 -26.37 -0.26 -6.50
CA SER A 125 -25.12 0.33 -6.00
C SER A 125 -24.33 -0.55 -5.02
N ASP A 126 -24.92 -1.62 -4.53
CA ASP A 126 -24.40 -2.49 -3.47
C ASP A 126 -24.16 -3.94 -3.92
N GLN A 127 -24.41 -4.29 -5.18
CA GLN A 127 -24.15 -5.63 -5.73
C GLN A 127 -23.71 -5.59 -7.20
N PRO A 128 -22.97 -6.61 -7.67
CA PRO A 128 -22.74 -6.82 -9.09
C PRO A 128 -24.00 -7.37 -9.78
N ASP A 129 -24.21 -7.07 -11.06
CA ASP A 129 -25.34 -7.62 -11.83
C ASP A 129 -25.19 -9.14 -12.07
N ARG A 130 -23.94 -9.62 -12.11
CA ARG A 130 -23.61 -11.02 -12.31
C ARG A 130 -22.29 -11.36 -11.65
N ILE A 131 -22.25 -12.50 -10.97
CA ILE A 131 -21.03 -13.07 -10.42
C ILE A 131 -20.67 -14.31 -11.25
N PRO A 132 -19.52 -14.33 -11.95
CA PRO A 132 -19.10 -15.50 -12.72
C PRO A 132 -18.81 -16.70 -11.83
N LEU A 133 -19.46 -17.84 -12.14
CA LEU A 133 -19.20 -19.09 -11.45
C LEU A 133 -17.81 -19.64 -11.77
N PRO A 134 -17.15 -20.31 -10.81
CA PRO A 134 -15.95 -21.08 -11.09
C PRO A 134 -16.24 -22.29 -11.97
N PRO A 135 -15.20 -22.89 -12.59
CA PRO A 135 -15.32 -24.21 -13.21
C PRO A 135 -15.83 -25.25 -12.21
N GLU A 136 -16.60 -26.22 -12.70
CA GLU A 136 -17.07 -27.36 -11.90
C GLU A 136 -15.98 -28.44 -11.78
N GLY A 137 -15.99 -29.16 -10.65
CA GLY A 137 -15.08 -30.27 -10.39
C GLY A 137 -13.67 -29.84 -9.99
N THR A 138 -12.71 -30.74 -10.20
CA THR A 138 -11.30 -30.51 -9.85
C THR A 138 -10.65 -29.52 -10.82
N VAL A 139 -10.06 -28.47 -10.27
CA VAL A 139 -9.39 -27.38 -10.99
C VAL A 139 -7.91 -27.30 -10.58
N SER A 140 -7.04 -27.03 -11.55
CA SER A 140 -5.66 -26.62 -11.33
C SER A 140 -5.60 -25.09 -11.29
N VAL A 141 -5.20 -24.54 -10.14
CA VAL A 141 -5.12 -23.10 -9.90
C VAL A 141 -3.66 -22.69 -9.82
N THR A 142 -3.29 -21.69 -10.62
CA THR A 142 -2.02 -20.98 -10.48
C THR A 142 -2.31 -19.55 -10.04
N GLY A 143 -1.62 -19.09 -9.00
CA GLY A 143 -1.81 -17.76 -8.48
C GLY A 143 -0.60 -17.30 -7.67
N ARG A 144 -0.74 -16.17 -7.00
CA ARG A 144 0.33 -15.57 -6.19
C ARG A 144 -0.10 -15.44 -4.75
N LEU A 145 0.79 -15.77 -3.82
CA LEU A 145 0.53 -15.62 -2.39
C LEU A 145 0.37 -14.15 -2.02
N LYS A 146 -0.63 -13.84 -1.19
CA LYS A 146 -0.83 -12.52 -0.60
C LYS A 146 -1.26 -12.64 0.86
N PRO A 147 -0.72 -11.82 1.77
CA PRO A 147 -1.19 -11.80 3.15
C PRO A 147 -2.63 -11.28 3.22
N GLY A 148 -3.36 -11.69 4.26
CA GLY A 148 -4.67 -11.11 4.58
C GLY A 148 -4.61 -9.58 4.74
N GLU A 149 -5.70 -8.90 4.39
CA GLU A 149 -5.84 -7.47 4.62
C GLU A 149 -6.32 -7.20 6.06
N PRO A 150 -5.94 -6.06 6.67
CA PRO A 150 -6.37 -5.75 8.03
C PRO A 150 -7.88 -5.53 8.13
N THR A 151 -8.44 -5.79 9.32
CA THR A 151 -9.82 -5.46 9.66
C THR A 151 -10.04 -3.95 9.58
N LEU A 152 -11.08 -3.53 8.84
CA LEU A 152 -11.46 -2.12 8.74
C LEU A 152 -12.57 -1.78 9.75
N SER A 153 -12.17 -1.42 10.97
CA SER A 153 -13.12 -1.07 12.05
C SER A 153 -14.10 0.02 11.61
N GLY A 154 -15.39 -0.19 11.91
CA GLY A 154 -16.45 0.77 11.60
C GLY A 154 -16.93 0.76 10.14
N ARG A 155 -16.38 -0.10 9.27
CA ARG A 155 -16.93 -0.36 7.94
C ARG A 155 -17.76 -1.65 7.97
N GLY A 156 -19.08 -1.50 7.99
CA GLY A 156 -20.00 -2.62 7.76
C GLY A 156 -20.03 -3.05 6.30
N ALA A 157 -20.51 -4.26 6.06
CA ALA A 157 -20.79 -4.79 4.74
C ALA A 157 -22.16 -5.51 4.75
N PRO A 158 -22.90 -5.53 3.62
CA PRO A 158 -24.07 -6.38 3.46
C PRO A 158 -23.75 -7.85 3.70
N GLU A 159 -24.79 -8.66 3.92
CA GLU A 159 -24.64 -10.12 4.03
C GLU A 159 -23.95 -10.69 2.78
N GLY A 160 -23.01 -11.63 2.98
CA GLY A 160 -22.18 -12.21 1.91
C GLY A 160 -21.07 -11.28 1.37
N GLN A 161 -20.82 -10.14 2.02
CA GLN A 161 -19.77 -9.20 1.62
C GLN A 161 -18.82 -8.84 2.78
N LEU A 162 -17.59 -8.45 2.42
CA LEU A 162 -16.60 -7.92 3.36
C LEU A 162 -16.00 -6.59 2.88
N PRO A 163 -15.57 -5.70 3.81
CA PRO A 163 -14.96 -4.43 3.47
C PRO A 163 -13.47 -4.54 3.07
N SER A 164 -12.81 -5.63 3.44
CA SER A 164 -11.41 -5.98 3.12
C SER A 164 -11.29 -7.51 3.03
N ILE A 165 -10.17 -8.00 2.48
CA ILE A 165 -9.83 -9.44 2.45
C ILE A 165 -9.30 -9.86 3.84
N ASP A 166 -10.14 -9.67 4.86
CA ASP A 166 -9.86 -10.07 6.25
C ASP A 166 -10.17 -11.56 6.39
N LEU A 167 -9.12 -12.38 6.45
CA LEU A 167 -9.27 -13.83 6.42
C LEU A 167 -9.86 -14.40 7.72
N SER A 168 -9.66 -13.73 8.86
CA SER A 168 -10.32 -14.13 10.12
C SER A 168 -11.82 -13.83 10.06
N ALA A 169 -12.22 -12.67 9.52
CA ALA A 169 -13.62 -12.38 9.26
C ALA A 169 -14.24 -13.36 8.23
N MET A 170 -13.47 -13.80 7.23
CA MET A 170 -13.92 -14.83 6.29
C MET A 170 -14.13 -16.19 6.96
N GLN A 171 -13.25 -16.59 7.88
CA GLN A 171 -13.40 -17.85 8.61
C GLN A 171 -14.70 -17.90 9.41
N GLU A 172 -15.17 -16.77 9.95
CA GLU A 172 -16.47 -16.69 10.65
C GLU A 172 -17.68 -16.87 9.72
N LEU A 173 -17.53 -16.53 8.43
CA LEU A 173 -18.57 -16.62 7.40
C LEU A 173 -18.52 -17.92 6.59
N THR A 174 -17.50 -18.73 6.80
CA THR A 174 -17.19 -19.94 6.03
C THR A 174 -17.30 -21.17 6.93
N ALA A 175 -18.00 -22.23 6.51
CA ALA A 175 -18.08 -23.45 7.31
C ALA A 175 -16.82 -24.32 7.17
N SER A 176 -16.14 -24.25 6.02
CA SER A 176 -14.80 -24.82 5.84
C SER A 176 -13.77 -24.15 6.75
N ARG A 177 -12.84 -24.97 7.28
CA ARG A 177 -11.64 -24.45 7.95
C ARG A 177 -10.65 -23.97 6.89
N ILE A 178 -10.43 -22.66 6.83
CA ILE A 178 -9.56 -22.00 5.86
C ILE A 178 -8.20 -21.65 6.46
N VAL A 179 -7.22 -21.39 5.57
CA VAL A 179 -5.98 -20.70 5.91
C VAL A 179 -6.27 -19.22 6.16
N GLU A 180 -5.76 -18.66 7.26
CA GLU A 180 -6.05 -17.28 7.70
C GLU A 180 -4.85 -16.32 7.52
N GLU A 181 -3.67 -16.84 7.22
CA GLU A 181 -2.43 -16.07 7.10
C GLU A 181 -2.27 -15.44 5.71
N PHE A 182 -2.71 -16.16 4.69
CA PHE A 182 -2.58 -15.75 3.30
C PHE A 182 -3.68 -16.33 2.41
N TYR A 183 -3.91 -15.67 1.29
CA TYR A 183 -4.78 -16.11 0.21
C TYR A 183 -3.99 -16.17 -1.10
N VAL A 184 -4.62 -16.74 -2.13
CA VAL A 184 -4.05 -16.83 -3.48
C VAL A 184 -4.75 -15.87 -4.42
N SER A 185 -4.00 -14.92 -4.94
CA SER A 185 -4.40 -14.04 -6.04
C SER A 185 -4.36 -14.81 -7.35
N LEU A 186 -5.51 -15.13 -7.95
CA LEU A 186 -5.61 -15.95 -9.14
C LEU A 186 -4.83 -15.34 -10.32
N SER A 187 -4.10 -16.20 -11.03
CA SER A 187 -3.46 -15.87 -12.31
C SER A 187 -4.11 -16.67 -13.44
N THR A 188 -4.21 -17.99 -13.28
CA THR A 188 -4.88 -18.90 -14.22
C THR A 188 -5.57 -20.03 -13.48
N GLU A 189 -6.64 -20.55 -14.07
CA GLU A 189 -7.35 -21.75 -13.62
C GLU A 189 -7.67 -22.65 -14.83
N ASP A 190 -7.53 -23.96 -14.66
CA ASP A 190 -7.82 -24.98 -15.66
C ASP A 190 -8.67 -26.11 -15.06
N PRO A 191 -9.88 -26.39 -15.58
CA PRO A 191 -10.49 -25.78 -16.77
C PRO A 191 -10.88 -24.31 -16.57
N SER A 192 -10.90 -23.54 -17.67
CA SER A 192 -11.32 -22.14 -17.62
C SER A 192 -12.83 -22.01 -17.35
N PRO A 193 -13.26 -20.97 -16.61
CA PRO A 193 -14.68 -20.71 -16.37
C PRO A 193 -15.36 -20.26 -17.67
N GLN A 194 -16.70 -20.37 -17.70
CA GLN A 194 -17.48 -19.85 -18.83
C GLN A 194 -17.33 -18.33 -19.00
N PHE A 195 -17.16 -17.61 -17.89
CA PHE A 195 -16.92 -16.17 -17.85
C PHE A 195 -15.78 -15.89 -16.86
N THR A 196 -14.72 -15.25 -17.31
CA THR A 196 -13.57 -14.92 -16.48
C THR A 196 -13.77 -13.52 -15.87
N PRO A 197 -13.68 -13.36 -14.54
CA PRO A 197 -13.57 -12.04 -13.92
C PRO A 197 -12.36 -11.27 -14.46
N LEU A 198 -12.34 -9.95 -14.31
CA LEU A 198 -11.17 -9.19 -14.75
C LEU A 198 -9.96 -9.55 -13.88
N PRO A 199 -8.81 -9.91 -14.46
CA PRO A 199 -7.65 -10.40 -13.73
C PRO A 199 -7.08 -9.31 -12.82
N LEU A 200 -6.45 -9.71 -11.72
CA LEU A 200 -5.80 -8.80 -10.79
C LEU A 200 -4.58 -8.14 -11.45
N GLU A 201 -4.42 -6.84 -11.27
CA GLU A 201 -3.34 -6.08 -11.92
C GLU A 201 -2.01 -6.31 -11.19
N LYS A 202 -0.92 -6.46 -11.96
CA LYS A 202 0.42 -6.42 -11.40
C LYS A 202 0.60 -5.06 -10.69
N PRO A 203 1.10 -5.04 -9.44
CA PRO A 203 1.41 -3.79 -8.78
C PRO A 203 2.35 -2.93 -9.63
N VAL A 204 2.09 -1.63 -9.67
CA VAL A 204 2.97 -0.68 -10.33
C VAL A 204 4.24 -0.53 -9.49
N LEU A 205 5.40 -0.71 -10.14
CA LEU A 205 6.71 -0.54 -9.51
C LEU A 205 7.12 0.93 -9.55
N ASP A 206 6.58 1.72 -8.60
CA ASP A 206 6.87 3.14 -8.48
C ASP A 206 7.08 3.52 -7.00
N GLU A 207 8.23 4.11 -6.70
CA GLU A 207 8.55 4.64 -5.36
C GLU A 207 7.82 5.96 -5.07
N GLY A 208 7.09 6.49 -6.06
CA GLY A 208 6.37 7.75 -5.98
C GLY A 208 7.31 8.96 -5.81
N PRO A 209 6.76 10.14 -5.49
CA PRO A 209 7.56 11.35 -5.33
C PRO A 209 8.28 11.44 -3.97
N HIS A 210 8.26 10.38 -3.16
CA HIS A 210 8.74 10.37 -1.77
C HIS A 210 10.19 10.85 -1.64
N LEU A 211 11.08 10.41 -2.53
CA LEU A 211 12.48 10.86 -2.56
C LEU A 211 12.61 12.37 -2.82
N SER A 212 11.89 12.87 -3.82
CA SER A 212 11.92 14.29 -4.20
C SER A 212 11.40 15.19 -3.07
N TYR A 213 10.35 14.75 -2.37
CA TYR A 213 9.82 15.47 -1.22
C TYR A 213 10.75 15.41 -0.02
N ALA A 214 11.41 14.27 0.26
CA ALA A 214 12.41 14.19 1.31
C ALA A 214 13.54 15.22 1.09
N PHE A 215 14.08 15.29 -0.13
CA PHE A 215 15.09 16.27 -0.49
C PHE A 215 14.58 17.71 -0.35
N GLN A 216 13.36 17.99 -0.82
CA GLN A 216 12.73 19.30 -0.69
C GLN A 216 12.64 19.75 0.78
N TRP A 217 12.26 18.86 1.70
CA TRP A 217 12.18 19.18 3.12
C TRP A 217 13.54 19.50 3.74
N PHE A 218 14.60 18.79 3.37
CA PHE A 218 15.95 19.13 3.82
C PHE A 218 16.43 20.48 3.24
N VAL A 219 16.09 20.78 1.98
CA VAL A 219 16.36 22.10 1.39
C VAL A 219 15.63 23.21 2.15
N PHE A 220 14.37 23.01 2.54
CA PHE A 220 13.65 23.99 3.37
C PHE A 220 14.32 24.22 4.72
N ALA A 221 14.79 23.16 5.39
CA ALA A 221 15.54 23.30 6.63
C ALA A 221 16.78 24.20 6.45
N LEU A 222 17.53 24.00 5.37
CA LEU A 222 18.69 24.84 5.03
C LEU A 222 18.29 26.28 4.68
N MET A 223 17.21 26.47 3.93
CA MET A 223 16.68 27.78 3.57
C MET A 223 16.25 28.59 4.78
N GLY A 224 15.71 27.95 5.83
CA GLY A 224 15.36 28.62 7.09
C GLY A 224 16.57 29.28 7.76
N PHE A 225 17.70 28.56 7.83
CA PHE A 225 18.95 29.15 8.33
C PHE A 225 19.53 30.20 7.37
N PHE A 226 19.48 29.94 6.06
CA PHE A 226 19.92 30.93 5.07
C PHE A 226 19.17 32.26 5.23
N ALA A 227 17.85 32.22 5.35
CA ALA A 227 17.01 33.40 5.57
C ALA A 227 17.39 34.11 6.88
N TYR A 228 17.60 33.36 7.97
CA TYR A 228 18.05 33.92 9.24
C TYR A 228 19.38 34.70 9.10
N PHE A 229 20.40 34.08 8.50
CA PHE A 229 21.71 34.71 8.32
C PHE A 229 21.68 35.88 7.34
N TRP A 230 20.84 35.80 6.31
CA TRP A 230 20.65 36.88 5.35
C TRP A 230 20.02 38.10 6.00
N LEU A 231 18.93 37.92 6.75
CA LEU A 231 18.28 39.00 7.49
C LEU A 231 19.24 39.63 8.52
N LEU A 232 20.01 38.81 9.24
CA LEU A 232 20.98 39.29 10.22
C LEU A 232 22.08 40.14 9.58
N ARG A 233 22.57 39.70 8.42
CA ARG A 233 23.59 40.42 7.65
C ARG A 233 23.07 41.77 7.18
N GLU A 234 21.81 41.82 6.73
CA GLU A 234 21.22 43.05 6.23
C GLU A 234 21.02 44.08 7.35
N GLU A 235 20.48 43.67 8.49
CA GLU A 235 20.37 44.54 9.67
C GLU A 235 21.73 45.10 10.11
N TYR A 236 22.77 44.26 10.12
CA TYR A 236 24.13 44.69 10.45
C TYR A 236 24.68 45.74 9.47
N ARG A 237 24.37 45.63 8.18
CA ARG A 237 24.77 46.63 7.17
C ARG A 237 24.08 47.96 7.37
N THR A 238 22.79 47.93 7.70
CA THR A 238 21.98 49.11 7.99
C THR A 238 22.49 49.83 9.24
N GLU A 239 22.82 49.11 10.32
CA GLU A 239 23.41 49.68 11.54
C GLU A 239 24.79 50.31 11.30
N GLN A 240 25.58 49.80 10.35
CA GLN A 240 26.91 50.33 10.00
C GLN A 240 26.83 51.53 9.03
N GLY A 241 25.63 52.00 8.65
CA GLY A 241 25.45 53.21 7.85
C GLY A 241 25.86 53.10 6.38
N VAL A 242 25.88 51.88 5.82
CA VAL A 242 26.30 51.65 4.42
C VAL A 242 25.25 52.12 3.40
N GLU A 243 24.02 52.41 3.82
CA GLU A 243 22.92 52.81 2.92
C GLU A 243 22.64 54.34 2.88
N LYS A 244 23.69 55.18 2.94
CA LYS A 244 23.53 56.64 2.74
C LYS A 244 24.51 57.28 1.76
N LYS A 245 25.26 56.49 0.97
CA LYS A 245 26.21 57.02 -0.03
C LYS A 245 25.79 56.90 -1.50
N GLU A 246 24.74 56.14 -1.83
CA GLU A 246 24.30 55.97 -3.24
C GLU A 246 23.17 56.95 -3.66
N LEU A 247 22.48 57.61 -2.72
CA LEU A 247 21.42 58.59 -3.03
C LEU A 247 21.88 60.05 -3.01
N ARG A 248 23.20 60.29 -3.00
CA ARG A 248 23.80 61.63 -3.17
C ARG A 248 24.87 61.58 -4.27
N LYS A 249 24.43 61.46 -5.51
CA LYS A 249 25.14 61.98 -6.68
C LYS A 249 24.14 62.61 -7.63
#